data_AF-A0A925XCG1-F1
#
_entry.id   AF-A0A925XCG1-F1
#
_cell.length_a   1.000
_cell.length_b   1.000
_cell.length_c   1.000
_cell.angle_alpha   90.00
_cell.angle_beta   90.00
_cell.angle_gamma   90.00
#
_symmetry.space_group_name_H-M   'P 1'
#
loop_
_entity.id
_entity.type
_entity.pdbx_description
1 polymer ?
#
loop_
_entity_poly.entity_id
_entity_poly.type
_entity_poly.pdbx_seq_one_letter_code
_entity_poly.pdbx_strand_id
1 'polypeptide(L)'
;METTFFLKVGSLDTSFQPIFFFVGLLTYILNFTRINDFIIDCFTPSPEQARINQIERENEAISKFKERYKYYSTNQLENILKGRKFVPEALEATKQLLEEQKNHKNES
;
A
#
# COMPACT_ATOMS: atom_id res chain seq x y z
N MET A 1 -11.21 -39.32 23.12
CA MET A 1 -9.81 -38.88 23.29
C MET A 1 -9.79 -37.37 23.17
N GLU A 2 -9.63 -36.66 24.28
CA GLU A 2 -9.46 -35.20 24.27
C GLU A 2 -7.99 -34.91 23.95
N THR A 3 -7.73 -34.26 22.82
CA THR A 3 -6.37 -33.89 22.39
C THR A 3 -6.15 -32.42 22.76
N THR A 4 -5.67 -32.17 23.97
CA THR A 4 -5.30 -30.82 24.43
C THR A 4 -3.81 -30.62 24.20
N PHE A 5 -3.47 -29.58 23.42
CA PHE A 5 -2.08 -29.19 23.22
C PHE A 5 -1.70 -28.14 24.25
N PHE A 6 -0.63 -28.38 25.00
CA PHE A 6 -0.13 -27.45 26.01
C PHE A 6 1.11 -26.76 25.46
N LEU A 7 1.04 -25.43 25.38
CA LEU A 7 2.19 -24.59 25.09
C LEU A 7 2.48 -23.76 26.34
N LYS A 8 3.65 -24.02 26.93
CA LYS A 8 4.12 -23.30 28.12
C LYS A 8 5.14 -22.25 27.69
N VAL A 9 4.80 -20.98 27.85
CA VAL A 9 5.71 -19.85 27.62
C VAL A 9 5.88 -19.10 28.93
N GLY A 10 7.00 -19.35 29.62
CA GLY A 10 7.25 -18.80 30.97
C GLY A 10 6.26 -19.33 32.02
N SER A 11 5.48 -18.44 32.63
CA SER A 11 4.39 -18.75 33.57
C SER A 11 3.00 -18.80 32.92
N LEU A 12 2.91 -18.59 31.60
CA LEU A 12 1.66 -18.62 30.86
C LEU A 12 1.37 -20.06 30.41
N ASP A 13 0.43 -20.73 31.08
CA ASP A 13 -0.08 -22.03 30.66
C ASP A 13 -1.25 -21.80 29.71
N THR A 14 -0.98 -21.91 28.40
CA THR A 14 -2.02 -21.80 27.37
C THR A 14 -2.37 -23.19 26.89
N SER A 15 -3.64 -23.57 27.03
CA SER A 15 -4.16 -24.83 26.49
C SER A 15 -4.91 -24.56 25.18
N PHE A 16 -4.48 -25.23 24.11
CA PHE A 16 -5.18 -25.20 22.83
C PHE A 16 -6.09 -26.42 22.74
N GLN A 17 -7.40 -26.16 22.69
CA GLN A 17 -8.41 -27.18 22.46
C GLN A 17 -8.95 -27.04 21.04
N PRO A 18 -8.71 -28.03 20.17
CA PRO A 18 -9.16 -27.99 18.78
C PRO A 18 -10.67 -27.79 18.64
N ILE A 19 -11.46 -28.30 19.59
CA ILE A 19 -12.93 -28.19 19.57
C ILE A 19 -13.37 -26.72 19.60
N PHE A 20 -12.80 -25.90 20.50
CA PHE A 20 -13.14 -24.47 20.56
C PHE A 20 -12.71 -23.72 19.30
N PHE A 21 -11.59 -24.13 18.69
CA PHE A 21 -11.16 -23.58 17.40
C PHE A 21 -12.20 -23.87 16.31
N PHE A 22 -12.67 -25.12 16.19
CA PHE A 22 -13.70 -25.48 15.20
C PHE A 22 -15.05 -24.81 15.48
N VAL A 23 -15.46 -24.69 16.74
CA VAL A 23 -16.68 -23.96 17.11
C VAL A 23 -16.57 -22.48 16.74
N GLY A 24 -15.42 -21.86 17.00
CA GLY A 24 -15.12 -20.49 16.58
C GLY A 24 -15.14 -20.33 15.06
N LEU A 25 -14.49 -21.25 14.33
CA LEU A 25 -14.46 -21.26 12.87
C LEU A 25 -15.86 -21.45 12.27
N LEU A 26 -16.67 -22.36 12.83
CA LEU A 26 -18.03 -22.59 12.37
C LEU A 26 -18.92 -21.36 12.64
N THR A 27 -18.79 -20.76 13.82
CA THR A 27 -19.50 -19.52 14.17
C THR A 27 -19.12 -18.38 13.23
N TYR A 28 -17.84 -18.29 12.87
CA TYR A 28 -17.32 -17.35 11.88
C TYR A 28 -17.95 -17.57 10.51
N ILE A 29 -17.98 -18.80 10.01
CA ILE A 29 -18.56 -19.13 8.70
C ILE A 29 -20.07 -18.82 8.66
N LEU A 30 -20.81 -19.17 9.71
CA LEU A 30 -22.25 -18.92 9.78
C LEU A 30 -22.61 -17.43 9.87
N ASN A 31 -21.73 -16.61 10.42
CA ASN A 31 -21.91 -15.16 10.58
C ASN A 31 -20.93 -14.35 9.73
N PHE A 32 -20.43 -14.93 8.64
CA PHE A 32 -19.30 -14.41 7.88
C PHE A 32 -19.50 -12.95 7.48
N THR A 33 -20.68 -12.60 6.96
CA THR A 33 -21.00 -11.22 6.56
C THR A 33 -20.84 -10.23 7.71
N ARG A 34 -21.46 -10.52 8.87
CA ARG A 34 -21.43 -9.60 10.03
C ARG A 34 -20.04 -9.46 10.64
N ILE A 35 -19.31 -10.56 10.74
CA ILE A 35 -17.98 -10.54 11.34
C ILE A 35 -16.99 -9.89 10.37
N ASN A 36 -17.11 -10.15 9.07
CA ASN A 36 -16.26 -9.52 8.07
C ASN A 36 -16.52 -8.01 7.99
N ASP A 37 -17.79 -7.57 8.04
CA ASP A 37 -18.12 -6.14 8.10
C ASP A 37 -17.53 -5.50 9.36
N PHE A 38 -17.65 -6.14 10.52
CA PHE A 38 -17.06 -5.65 11.78
C PHE A 38 -15.53 -5.58 11.73
N ILE A 39 -14.88 -6.59 11.15
CA ILE A 39 -13.42 -6.60 10.96
C ILE A 39 -13.03 -5.49 10.00
N ILE A 40 -13.73 -5.34 8.87
CA ILE A 40 -13.46 -4.27 7.90
C ILE A 40 -13.64 -2.91 8.58
N ASP A 41 -14.69 -2.68 9.35
CA ASP A 41 -14.91 -1.40 10.05
C ASP A 41 -13.82 -1.11 11.09
N CYS A 42 -13.30 -2.13 11.80
CA CYS A 42 -12.19 -1.96 12.73
C CYS A 42 -10.84 -1.67 12.05
N PHE A 43 -10.62 -2.20 10.85
CA PHE A 43 -9.34 -2.10 10.13
C PHE A 43 -9.36 -1.09 8.98
N THR A 44 -10.51 -0.50 8.66
CA THR A 44 -10.61 0.54 7.64
C THR A 44 -9.93 1.79 8.20
N PRO A 45 -8.89 2.31 7.51
CA PRO A 45 -8.22 3.52 7.96
C PRO A 45 -9.22 4.67 8.04
N SER A 46 -9.03 5.56 9.02
CA SER A 46 -9.83 6.78 9.08
C SER A 46 -9.75 7.53 7.73
N PRO A 47 -10.77 8.31 7.34
CA PRO A 47 -10.73 9.06 6.09
C PRO A 47 -9.49 9.95 5.95
N GLU A 48 -8.98 10.45 7.08
CA GLU A 48 -7.73 11.22 7.15
C GLU A 48 -6.51 10.34 6.83
N GLN A 49 -6.39 9.18 7.47
CA GLN A 49 -5.29 8.25 7.22
C GLN A 49 -5.33 7.70 5.78
N ALA A 50 -6.52 7.45 5.23
CA ALA A 50 -6.70 7.04 3.84
C ALA A 50 -6.17 8.11 2.87
N ARG A 51 -6.42 9.39 3.14
CA ARG A 51 -5.87 10.50 2.33
C ARG A 51 -4.35 10.58 2.42
N ILE A 52 -3.78 10.45 3.62
CA ILE A 52 -2.32 10.44 3.80
C ILE A 52 -1.68 9.30 3.01
N ASN A 53 -2.22 8.09 3.14
CA ASN A 53 -1.73 6.92 2.43
C ASN A 53 -1.87 7.07 0.90
N GLN A 54 -2.92 7.75 0.43
CA GLN A 54 -3.10 8.03 -0.99
C GLN A 54 -2.01 8.99 -1.50
N ILE A 55 -1.78 10.10 -0.81
CA ILE A 55 -0.73 11.08 -1.15
C ILE A 55 0.64 10.40 -1.17
N GLU A 56 0.92 9.54 -0.18
CA GLU A 56 2.18 8.80 -0.11
C GLU A 56 2.37 7.87 -1.31
N ARG A 57 1.31 7.14 -1.72
CA ARG A 57 1.34 6.29 -2.91
C ARG A 57 1.55 7.09 -4.20
N GLU A 58 0.89 8.23 -4.33
CA GLU A 58 1.05 9.13 -5.47
C GLU A 58 2.51 9.64 -5.54
N ASN A 59 3.07 10.07 -4.41
CA ASN A 59 4.47 10.49 -4.33
C ASN A 59 5.45 9.36 -4.65
N GLU A 60 5.20 8.15 -4.18
CA GLU A 60 6.02 6.97 -4.49
C GLU A 60 5.97 6.65 -5.99
N ALA A 61 4.79 6.72 -6.61
CA ALA A 61 4.63 6.54 -8.04
C ALA A 61 5.40 7.59 -8.85
N ILE A 62 5.27 8.87 -8.47
CA ILE A 62 6.05 9.97 -9.08
C ILE A 62 7.55 9.69 -8.97
N SER A 63 8.03 9.31 -7.78
CA SER A 63 9.45 9.00 -7.55
C SER A 63 9.97 7.87 -8.46
N LYS A 64 9.20 6.78 -8.60
CA LYS A 64 9.54 5.67 -9.51
C LYS A 64 9.60 6.11 -10.97
N PHE A 65 8.69 6.98 -11.40
CA PHE A 65 8.73 7.55 -12.76
C PHE A 65 9.94 8.49 -12.94
N LYS A 66 10.27 9.31 -11.94
CA LYS A 66 11.48 10.16 -11.99
C LYS A 66 12.73 9.32 -12.13
N GLU A 67 12.86 8.24 -11.37
CA GLU A 67 14.00 7.32 -11.47
C GLU A 67 14.10 6.69 -12.87
N ARG A 68 12.97 6.22 -13.41
CA ARG A 68 12.91 5.63 -14.76
C ARG A 68 13.29 6.64 -15.85
N TYR A 69 12.86 7.89 -15.72
CA TYR A 69 13.07 8.93 -16.72
C TYR A 69 14.33 9.76 -16.48
N LYS A 70 15.09 9.50 -15.41
CA LYS A 70 16.31 10.25 -15.04
C LYS A 70 17.34 10.34 -16.17
N TYR A 71 17.44 9.30 -17.00
CA TYR A 71 18.40 9.21 -18.10
C TYR A 71 17.83 9.70 -19.44
N TYR A 72 16.61 10.21 -19.46
CA TYR A 72 15.95 10.63 -20.69
C TYR A 72 16.42 12.04 -21.05
N SER A 73 16.67 12.26 -22.33
CA SER A 73 16.99 13.58 -22.86
C SER A 73 15.78 14.51 -22.79
N THR A 74 16.03 15.82 -22.77
CA THR A 74 14.98 16.85 -22.74
C THR A 74 13.93 16.64 -23.84
N ASN A 75 14.36 16.29 -25.06
CA ASN A 75 13.46 16.00 -26.19
C ASN A 75 12.55 14.78 -25.92
N GLN A 76 13.08 13.75 -25.23
CA GLN A 76 12.30 12.57 -24.86
C GLN A 76 11.28 12.89 -23.77
N LEU A 77 11.66 13.68 -22.77
CA LEU A 77 10.74 14.15 -21.72
C LEU A 77 9.62 15.01 -22.31
N GLU A 78 9.91 15.91 -23.24
CA GLU A 78 8.89 16.69 -23.93
C GLU A 78 7.92 15.82 -24.75
N ASN A 79 8.42 14.76 -25.39
CA ASN A 79 7.59 13.81 -26.12
C ASN A 79 6.65 13.04 -25.19
N ILE A 80 7.10 12.73 -23.96
CA ILE A 80 6.25 12.11 -22.94
C ILE A 80 5.12 13.07 -22.53
N LEU A 81 5.41 14.35 -22.29
CA LEU A 81 4.39 15.35 -21.94
C LEU A 81 3.34 15.57 -23.04
N LYS A 82 3.76 15.49 -24.30
CA LYS A 82 2.85 15.62 -25.46
C LYS A 82 2.03 14.35 -25.70
N GLY A 83 2.46 13.21 -25.15
CA GLY A 83 1.77 11.94 -25.27
C GLY A 83 0.53 11.87 -24.38
N ARG A 84 -0.66 11.66 -24.97
CA ARG A 84 -1.93 11.48 -24.22
C ARG A 84 -2.10 10.09 -23.57
N LYS A 85 -1.07 9.23 -23.60
CA LYS A 85 -1.15 7.83 -23.13
C LYS A 85 -0.55 7.62 -21.73
N PHE A 86 -0.02 8.67 -21.10
CA PHE A 86 0.67 8.55 -19.82
C PHE A 86 -0.27 8.90 -18.66
N VAL A 87 -0.04 8.24 -17.53
CA VAL A 87 -0.74 8.50 -16.27
C VAL A 87 -0.31 9.86 -15.70
N PRO A 88 -1.17 10.56 -14.95
CA PRO A 88 -0.88 11.89 -14.39
C PRO A 88 0.44 11.96 -13.60
N GLU A 89 0.74 10.94 -12.80
CA GLU A 89 1.95 10.83 -11.97
C GLU A 89 3.22 10.79 -12.83
N ALA A 90 3.15 10.12 -13.98
CA ALA A 90 4.26 10.08 -14.93
C ALA A 90 4.46 11.44 -15.60
N LEU A 91 3.37 12.16 -15.90
CA LEU A 91 3.45 13.52 -16.46
C LEU A 91 4.05 14.49 -15.44
N GLU A 92 3.68 14.37 -14.17
CA GLU A 92 4.20 15.20 -13.10
C GLU A 92 5.69 14.93 -12.84
N ALA A 93 6.10 13.67 -12.76
CA ALA A 93 7.51 13.28 -12.71
C ALA A 93 8.32 13.88 -13.88
N THR A 94 7.77 13.83 -15.09
CA THR A 94 8.39 14.39 -16.29
C THR A 94 8.55 15.91 -16.22
N LYS A 95 7.52 16.63 -15.71
CA LYS A 95 7.60 18.08 -15.50
C LYS A 95 8.69 18.45 -14.50
N GLN A 96 8.73 17.76 -13.36
CA GLN A 96 9.73 18.02 -12.31
C GLN A 96 11.17 17.78 -12.84
N LEU A 97 11.40 16.70 -13.58
CA LEU A 97 12.71 16.43 -14.19
C LEU A 97 13.13 17.50 -15.21
N LEU A 98 12.19 18.01 -16.01
CA LEU A 98 12.49 19.09 -16.96
C LEU A 98 12.85 20.40 -16.26
N GLU A 99 12.21 20.71 -15.12
CA GLU A 99 12.56 21.87 -14.30
C GLU A 99 13.95 21.71 -13.67
N GLU A 100 14.25 20.54 -13.10
CA GLU A 100 15.58 20.23 -12.54
C GLU A 100 16.69 20.37 -13.59
N GLN A 101 16.49 19.86 -14.81
CA GLN A 101 17.45 19.99 -15.92
C GLN A 101 17.65 21.45 -16.35
N LYS A 102 16.60 22.27 -16.34
CA LYS A 102 16.68 23.69 -16.70
C LYS A 102 17.43 24.49 -15.65
N ASN A 103 17.18 24.23 -14.37
CA ASN A 103 17.86 24.91 -13.27
C ASN A 103 19.36 24.60 -13.26
N HIS A 104 19.74 23.32 -13.43
CA HIS A 104 21.14 22.93 -13.55
C HIS A 104 21.88 23.58 -14.73
N LYS A 105 21.19 23.85 -15.83
CA LYS A 105 21.78 24.51 -17.01
C LYS A 105 21.96 26.02 -16.83
N ASN A 106 21.19 26.65 -15.94
CA ASN A 106 21.32 28.09 -15.63
C ASN A 106 22.37 28.39 -14.55
N GLU A 107 22.81 27.37 -13.81
CA GLU A 107 23.83 27.47 -12.76
C GLU A 107 25.25 27.06 -13.24
N SER A 108 25.42 26.70 -14.52
CA SER A 108 26.71 26.44 -15.20
C SER A 108 26.96 27.43 -16.32
#